data_AF-A0A7S1RF40-F1
#
_entry.id   AF-A0A7S1RF40-F1
#
_cell.length_a   1.000
_cell.length_b   1.000
_cell.length_c   1.000
_cell.angle_alpha   90.00
_cell.angle_beta   90.00
_cell.angle_gamma   90.00
#
_symmetry.space_group_name_H-M   'P 1'
#
loop_
_entity.id
_entity.type
_entity.pdbx_description
1 polymer ?
#
loop_
_entity_poly.entity_id
_entity_poly.type
_entity_poly.pdbx_seq_one_letter_code
_entity_poly.pdbx_strand_id
1 'polypeptide(L)'
;GARGMPESLEICSYLIAKHGLVAPCDSGRGDIATFRAELREIASQLIKPREIKMPVTDWADPRDAAYAKWKYSTKSGFDYDAAEAATRELLGKVNEKLKELVPMIRGADSLNAWGWGMDDVILLPDLRRLTCVKGVVFPEKVASYMDASLPKTGLFDYSKVAI
;
A
#
# COMPACT_ATOMS: atom_id res chain seq x y z
N GLY A 1 -8.19 19.90 -25.08
CA GLY A 1 -7.65 19.62 -23.74
C GLY A 1 -7.45 18.12 -23.60
N ALA A 2 -6.36 17.67 -22.99
CA ALA A 2 -6.20 16.25 -22.69
C ALA A 2 -7.33 15.81 -21.74
N ARG A 3 -8.03 14.74 -22.10
CA ARG A 3 -9.08 14.14 -21.27
C ARG A 3 -8.36 13.38 -20.14
N GLY A 4 -8.27 13.98 -18.96
CA GLY A 4 -7.76 13.29 -17.78
C GLY A 4 -8.75 12.20 -17.36
N MET A 5 -8.23 11.02 -17.03
CA MET A 5 -9.00 9.93 -16.43
C MET A 5 -8.59 9.86 -14.95
N PRO A 6 -9.49 10.18 -14.00
CA PRO A 6 -9.09 10.37 -12.60
C PRO A 6 -8.95 9.07 -11.81
N GLU A 7 -9.70 8.02 -12.19
CA GLU A 7 -9.76 6.79 -11.40
C GLU A 7 -8.72 5.76 -11.86
N SER A 8 -7.90 5.30 -10.92
CA SER A 8 -6.78 4.38 -11.19
C SER A 8 -7.21 3.08 -11.92
N LEU A 9 -8.33 2.49 -11.53
CA LEU A 9 -8.83 1.25 -12.15
C LEU A 9 -9.45 1.50 -13.54
N GLU A 10 -10.00 2.68 -13.78
CA GLU A 10 -10.44 3.08 -15.12
C GLU A 10 -9.24 3.25 -16.05
N ILE A 11 -8.15 3.85 -15.56
CA ILE A 11 -6.90 3.98 -16.31
C ILE A 11 -6.36 2.59 -16.69
N CYS A 12 -6.30 1.66 -15.74
CA CYS A 12 -5.89 0.27 -16.00
C CYS A 12 -6.78 -0.35 -17.09
N SER A 13 -8.10 -0.24 -16.95
CA SER A 13 -9.07 -0.80 -17.89
C SER A 13 -8.93 -0.20 -19.29
N TYR A 14 -8.72 1.12 -19.38
CA TYR A 14 -8.49 1.83 -20.63
C TYR A 14 -7.22 1.37 -21.33
N LEU A 15 -6.11 1.24 -20.59
CA LEU A 15 -4.83 0.80 -21.16
C LEU A 15 -4.91 -0.65 -21.65
N ILE A 16 -5.55 -1.52 -20.87
CA ILE A 16 -5.81 -2.91 -21.25
C ILE A 16 -6.58 -2.95 -22.58
N ALA A 17 -7.71 -2.24 -22.66
CA ALA A 17 -8.54 -2.23 -23.85
C ALA A 17 -7.84 -1.59 -25.06
N LYS A 18 -7.13 -0.48 -24.86
CA LYS A 18 -6.44 0.27 -25.93
C LYS A 18 -5.31 -0.52 -26.56
N HIS A 19 -4.56 -1.26 -25.75
CA HIS A 19 -3.36 -1.97 -26.20
C HIS A 19 -3.60 -3.49 -26.38
N GLY A 20 -4.83 -3.97 -26.20
CA GLY A 20 -5.15 -5.39 -26.29
C GLY A 20 -4.35 -6.24 -25.28
N LEU A 21 -4.04 -5.67 -24.12
CA LEU A 21 -3.30 -6.38 -23.08
C LEU A 21 -4.20 -7.45 -22.47
N VAL A 22 -3.59 -8.54 -21.99
CA VAL A 22 -4.31 -9.49 -21.15
C VAL A 22 -4.58 -8.82 -19.81
N ALA A 23 -5.85 -8.60 -19.49
CA ALA A 23 -6.25 -8.08 -18.20
C ALA A 23 -5.81 -9.06 -17.12
N PRO A 24 -5.15 -8.61 -16.04
CA PRO A 24 -5.03 -9.42 -14.84
C PRO A 24 -6.45 -9.80 -14.40
N CYS A 25 -6.74 -11.07 -14.12
CA CYS A 25 -8.10 -11.43 -13.72
C CYS A 25 -8.37 -10.94 -12.29
N ASP A 26 -9.61 -10.50 -12.07
CA ASP A 26 -10.17 -10.36 -10.75
C ASP A 26 -10.55 -11.75 -10.25
N SER A 27 -9.97 -12.16 -9.13
CA SER A 27 -10.19 -13.48 -8.57
C SER A 27 -11.46 -13.56 -7.73
N GLY A 28 -12.07 -12.42 -7.37
CA GLY A 28 -13.18 -12.35 -6.43
C GLY A 28 -12.79 -12.77 -5.01
N ARG A 29 -11.49 -12.71 -4.65
CA ARG A 29 -10.98 -13.10 -3.33
C ARG A 29 -11.41 -12.15 -2.22
N GLY A 30 -12.56 -12.48 -1.61
CA GLY A 30 -13.10 -11.77 -0.46
C GLY A 30 -12.16 -11.76 0.75
N ASP A 31 -11.33 -12.81 0.91
CA ASP A 31 -10.32 -12.87 1.98
C ASP A 31 -9.25 -11.77 1.84
N ILE A 32 -8.77 -11.52 0.63
CA ILE A 32 -7.82 -10.43 0.35
C ILE A 32 -8.49 -9.06 0.55
N ALA A 33 -9.74 -8.91 0.10
CA ALA A 33 -10.48 -7.67 0.28
C ALA A 33 -10.68 -7.31 1.76
N THR A 34 -11.11 -8.27 2.58
CA THR A 34 -11.26 -8.11 4.03
C THR A 34 -9.93 -7.82 4.70
N PHE A 35 -8.91 -8.63 4.42
CA PHE A 35 -7.56 -8.43 4.96
C PHE A 35 -7.05 -7.00 4.69
N ARG A 36 -7.18 -6.54 3.45
CA ARG A 36 -6.72 -5.22 3.03
C ARG A 36 -7.48 -4.09 3.75
N ALA A 37 -8.79 -4.22 3.90
CA ALA A 37 -9.60 -3.21 4.60
C ALA A 37 -9.14 -3.05 6.04
N GLU A 38 -8.99 -4.17 6.76
CA GLU A 38 -8.56 -4.18 8.16
C GLU A 38 -7.11 -3.70 8.32
N LEU A 39 -6.21 -4.14 7.42
CA LEU A 39 -4.83 -3.66 7.40
C LEU A 39 -4.76 -2.15 7.22
N ARG A 40 -5.55 -1.57 6.30
CA ARG A 40 -5.57 -0.12 6.06
C ARG A 40 -6.05 0.67 7.27
N GLU A 41 -7.05 0.15 7.98
CA GLU A 41 -7.58 0.81 9.18
C GLU A 41 -6.49 1.00 10.23
N ILE A 42 -5.74 -0.06 10.55
CA ILE A 42 -4.65 -0.01 11.52
C ILE A 42 -3.40 0.70 10.98
N ALA A 43 -3.01 0.42 9.72
CA ALA A 43 -1.76 0.91 9.13
C ALA A 43 -1.82 2.40 8.81
N SER A 44 -3.01 2.96 8.51
CA SER A 44 -3.13 4.38 8.18
C SER A 44 -2.67 5.30 9.31
N GLN A 45 -2.80 4.86 10.57
CA GLN A 45 -2.33 5.60 11.74
C GLN A 45 -0.79 5.65 11.81
N LEU A 46 -0.11 4.59 11.37
CA LEU A 46 1.35 4.58 11.28
C LEU A 46 1.87 5.31 10.05
N ILE A 47 1.20 5.13 8.90
CA ILE A 47 1.65 5.62 7.60
C ILE A 47 1.48 7.14 7.50
N LYS A 48 0.31 7.71 7.82
CA LYS A 48 0.03 9.13 7.57
C LYS A 48 1.03 10.10 8.23
N PRO A 49 1.48 9.91 9.50
CA PRO A 49 2.50 10.76 10.11
C PRO A 49 3.87 10.68 9.44
N ARG A 50 4.15 9.58 8.74
CA ARG A 50 5.46 9.27 8.15
C ARG A 50 5.52 9.56 6.66
N GLU A 51 4.43 9.28 5.95
CA GLU A 51 4.30 9.45 4.51
C GLU A 51 4.61 10.88 4.09
N ILE A 52 4.07 11.89 4.79
CA ILE A 52 4.31 13.31 4.51
C ILE A 52 5.76 13.77 4.77
N LYS A 53 6.59 12.92 5.37
CA LYS A 53 8.02 13.16 5.64
C LYS A 53 8.91 12.39 4.65
N MET A 54 8.33 11.61 3.74
CA MET A 54 9.08 10.81 2.77
C MET A 54 9.73 11.68 1.71
N PRO A 55 10.95 11.32 1.24
CA PRO A 55 11.67 12.08 0.21
C PRO A 55 11.13 11.77 -1.20
N VAL A 56 9.84 11.99 -1.41
CA VAL A 56 9.17 11.89 -2.71
C VAL A 56 8.77 13.28 -3.19
N THR A 57 8.63 13.44 -4.51
CA THR A 57 8.30 14.71 -5.15
C THR A 57 7.03 15.35 -4.61
N ASP A 58 6.05 14.53 -4.23
CA ASP A 58 4.75 14.97 -3.71
C ASP A 58 4.86 15.71 -2.36
N TRP A 59 5.96 15.51 -1.63
CA TRP A 59 6.23 16.17 -0.33
C TRP A 59 7.43 17.10 -0.39
N ALA A 60 7.97 17.38 -1.58
CA ALA A 60 9.11 18.27 -1.75
C ALA A 60 8.77 19.72 -1.36
N ASP A 61 7.52 20.14 -1.58
CA ASP A 61 7.03 21.43 -1.11
C ASP A 61 6.46 21.30 0.31
N PRO A 62 6.99 22.04 1.31
CA PRO A 62 6.46 22.03 2.66
C PRO A 62 4.97 22.40 2.76
N ARG A 63 4.44 23.14 1.77
CA ARG A 63 3.01 23.51 1.71
C ARG A 63 2.12 22.30 1.43
N ASP A 64 2.58 21.33 0.66
CA ASP A 64 1.82 20.11 0.36
C ASP A 64 1.73 19.21 1.59
N ALA A 65 2.84 19.04 2.32
CA ALA A 65 2.87 18.32 3.59
C ALA A 65 1.98 19.02 4.65
N ALA A 66 2.03 20.35 4.74
CA ALA A 66 1.18 21.12 5.64
C ALA A 66 -0.31 21.01 5.28
N TYR A 67 -0.64 21.09 3.99
CA TYR A 67 -2.00 20.90 3.51
C TYR A 67 -2.52 19.51 3.81
N ALA A 68 -1.73 18.46 3.57
CA ALA A 68 -2.12 17.08 3.90
C ALA A 68 -2.38 16.92 5.41
N LYS A 69 -1.48 17.44 6.26
CA LYS A 69 -1.67 17.42 7.72
C LYS A 69 -2.96 18.11 8.13
N TRP A 70 -3.19 19.34 7.64
CA TRP A 70 -4.43 20.08 7.90
C TRP A 70 -5.67 19.33 7.40
N LYS A 71 -5.64 18.81 6.18
CA LYS A 71 -6.76 18.07 5.58
C LYS A 71 -7.13 16.87 6.43
N TYR A 72 -6.18 16.04 6.83
CA TYR A 72 -6.48 14.85 7.62
C TYR A 72 -6.96 15.20 9.03
N SER A 73 -6.37 16.20 9.69
CA SER A 73 -6.81 16.60 11.04
C SER A 73 -8.17 17.27 11.04
N THR A 74 -8.46 18.18 10.11
CA THR A 74 -9.71 18.96 10.11
C THR A 74 -10.86 18.26 9.39
N LYS A 75 -10.60 17.54 8.29
CA LYS A 75 -11.67 16.88 7.51
C LYS A 75 -11.94 15.45 7.94
N SER A 76 -10.92 14.75 8.45
CA SER A 76 -11.03 13.34 8.84
C SER A 76 -10.89 13.11 10.34
N GLY A 77 -10.66 14.17 11.13
CA GLY A 77 -10.48 14.05 12.59
C GLY A 77 -9.22 13.29 12.99
N PHE A 78 -8.22 13.19 12.11
CA PHE A 78 -7.01 12.42 12.37
C PHE A 78 -6.09 13.15 13.37
N ASP A 79 -5.80 12.48 14.49
CA ASP A 79 -4.88 12.95 15.51
C ASP A 79 -3.48 12.38 15.28
N TYR A 80 -2.56 13.23 14.82
CA TYR A 80 -1.18 12.85 14.56
C TYR A 80 -0.39 12.55 15.84
N ASP A 81 -0.65 13.27 16.92
CA ASP A 81 0.12 13.13 18.16
C ASP A 81 -0.29 11.85 18.89
N ALA A 82 -1.60 11.55 18.90
CA ALA A 82 -2.10 10.28 19.41
C ALA A 82 -1.58 9.08 18.59
N ALA A 83 -1.56 9.20 17.25
CA ALA A 83 -1.05 8.14 16.38
C ALA A 83 0.45 7.88 16.59
N GLU A 84 1.26 8.94 16.74
CA GLU A 84 2.69 8.80 17.04
C GLU A 84 2.91 8.18 18.43
N ALA A 85 2.14 8.60 19.45
CA ALA A 85 2.20 8.03 20.80
C ALA A 85 1.81 6.54 20.83
N ALA A 86 0.85 6.13 20.00
CA ALA A 86 0.39 4.74 19.86
C ALA A 86 1.30 3.87 18.97
N THR A 87 2.39 4.40 18.42
CA THR A 87 3.26 3.72 17.43
C THR A 87 3.61 2.29 17.85
N ARG A 88 4.05 2.07 19.10
CA ARG A 88 4.48 0.74 19.57
C ARG A 88 3.34 -0.28 19.54
N GLU A 89 2.15 0.12 19.96
CA GLU A 89 0.97 -0.74 19.97
C GLU A 89 0.51 -1.04 18.54
N LEU A 90 0.43 -0.01 17.71
CA LEU A 90 0.03 -0.13 16.30
C LEU A 90 0.99 -1.00 15.50
N LEU A 91 2.31 -0.88 15.74
CA LEU A 91 3.31 -1.76 15.15
C LEU A 91 3.08 -3.23 15.52
N GLY A 92 2.76 -3.51 16.79
CA GLY A 92 2.39 -4.85 17.22
C GLY A 92 1.19 -5.39 16.45
N LYS A 93 0.12 -4.58 16.33
CA LYS A 93 -1.09 -4.95 15.58
C LYS A 93 -0.81 -5.20 14.09
N VAL A 94 -0.03 -4.34 13.44
CA VAL A 94 0.34 -4.50 12.03
C VAL A 94 1.19 -5.75 11.82
N ASN A 95 2.20 -5.97 12.67
CA ASN A 95 3.08 -7.14 12.55
C ASN A 95 2.32 -8.45 12.75
N GLU A 96 1.39 -8.51 13.70
CA GLU A 96 0.49 -9.67 13.85
C GLU A 96 -0.42 -9.82 12.62
N LYS A 97 -1.01 -8.73 12.14
CA LYS A 97 -1.89 -8.76 10.97
C LYS A 97 -1.18 -9.31 9.73
N LEU A 98 0.06 -8.89 9.47
CA LEU A 98 0.85 -9.36 8.34
C LEU A 98 1.07 -10.89 8.32
N LYS A 99 0.99 -11.57 9.47
CA LYS A 99 1.07 -13.04 9.51
C LYS A 99 -0.11 -13.72 8.83
N GLU A 100 -1.30 -13.11 8.86
CA GLU A 100 -2.49 -13.64 8.19
C GLU A 100 -2.34 -13.68 6.67
N LEU A 101 -1.48 -12.82 6.10
CA LEU A 101 -1.23 -12.80 4.67
C LEU A 101 -0.41 -14.01 4.17
N VAL A 102 0.38 -14.63 5.05
CA VAL A 102 1.26 -15.78 4.71
C VAL A 102 0.50 -16.94 4.05
N PRO A 103 -0.60 -17.47 4.63
CA PRO A 103 -1.38 -18.52 3.98
C PRO A 103 -2.16 -18.01 2.74
N MET A 104 -2.40 -16.71 2.63
CA MET A 104 -3.15 -16.12 1.52
C MET A 104 -2.33 -15.98 0.23
N ILE A 105 -1.00 -15.90 0.33
CA ILE A 105 -0.10 -15.89 -0.83
C ILE A 105 0.00 -17.31 -1.41
N ARG A 106 -0.47 -17.51 -2.65
CA ARG A 106 -0.49 -18.82 -3.32
C ARG A 106 0.60 -18.99 -4.38
N GLY A 107 1.11 -17.89 -4.95
CA GLY A 107 2.21 -17.89 -5.92
C GLY A 107 3.55 -17.52 -5.27
N ALA A 108 4.63 -17.60 -6.04
CA ALA A 108 5.97 -17.18 -5.60
C ALA A 108 6.15 -15.66 -5.67
N ASP A 109 5.52 -15.04 -6.67
CA ASP A 109 5.64 -13.63 -7.06
C ASP A 109 4.26 -13.01 -7.34
N SER A 110 3.23 -13.63 -6.78
CA SER A 110 1.82 -13.32 -6.99
C SER A 110 0.97 -13.89 -5.85
N LEU A 111 -0.15 -13.24 -5.55
CA LEU A 111 -1.12 -13.69 -4.55
C LEU A 111 -1.83 -14.97 -4.98
N ASN A 112 -1.92 -15.22 -6.28
CA ASN A 112 -2.64 -16.34 -6.86
C ASN A 112 -1.70 -17.38 -7.48
N ALA A 113 -2.12 -18.65 -7.46
CA ALA A 113 -1.31 -19.74 -8.01
C ALA A 113 -1.18 -19.69 -9.54
N TRP A 114 -2.11 -19.02 -10.22
CA TRP A 114 -2.12 -18.86 -11.67
C TRP A 114 -1.32 -17.64 -12.16
N GLY A 115 -0.71 -16.88 -11.25
CA GLY A 115 0.15 -15.75 -11.57
C GLY A 115 -0.43 -14.39 -11.17
N TRP A 116 0.16 -13.35 -11.75
CA TRP A 116 -0.12 -11.95 -11.44
C TRP A 116 -1.55 -11.51 -11.83
N GLY A 117 -2.25 -10.90 -10.87
CA GLY A 117 -3.67 -10.57 -10.95
C GLY A 117 -4.02 -9.17 -10.49
N MET A 118 -5.33 -8.86 -10.50
CA MET A 118 -5.82 -7.60 -9.93
C MET A 118 -5.62 -7.53 -8.42
N ASP A 119 -5.63 -8.67 -7.72
CA ASP A 119 -5.33 -8.72 -6.29
C ASP A 119 -3.95 -8.12 -5.97
N ASP A 120 -2.95 -8.42 -6.81
CA ASP A 120 -1.58 -7.92 -6.66
C ASP A 120 -1.54 -6.41 -6.90
N VAL A 121 -2.19 -5.95 -7.97
CA VAL A 121 -2.32 -4.51 -8.31
C VAL A 121 -2.97 -3.72 -7.17
N ILE A 122 -3.91 -4.34 -6.44
CA ILE A 122 -4.69 -3.69 -5.39
C ILE A 122 -3.97 -3.72 -4.03
N LEU A 123 -3.32 -4.84 -3.68
CA LEU A 123 -2.69 -5.02 -2.37
C LEU A 123 -1.25 -4.51 -2.32
N LEU A 124 -0.45 -4.71 -3.37
CA LEU A 124 0.96 -4.37 -3.37
C LEU A 124 1.24 -2.90 -3.04
N PRO A 125 0.44 -1.91 -3.51
CA PRO A 125 0.62 -0.51 -3.12
C PRO A 125 0.50 -0.27 -1.61
N ASP A 126 -0.36 -1.02 -0.91
CA ASP A 126 -0.54 -0.86 0.54
C ASP A 126 0.66 -1.44 1.31
N LEU A 127 1.15 -2.61 0.89
CA LEU A 127 2.36 -3.20 1.45
C LEU A 127 3.58 -2.32 1.20
N ARG A 128 3.70 -1.77 -0.02
CA ARG A 128 4.75 -0.80 -0.35
C ARG A 128 4.70 0.42 0.57
N ARG A 129 3.53 0.99 0.85
CA ARG A 129 3.40 2.13 1.77
C ARG A 129 3.83 1.78 3.19
N LEU A 130 3.55 0.57 3.68
CA LEU A 130 4.00 0.12 5.00
C LEU A 130 5.52 0.14 5.17
N THR A 131 6.29 0.00 4.09
CA THR A 131 7.77 0.06 4.15
C THR A 131 8.31 1.43 4.58
N CYS A 132 7.48 2.49 4.63
CA CYS A 132 7.89 3.78 5.18
C CYS A 132 7.95 3.79 6.72
N VAL A 133 7.38 2.77 7.37
CA VAL A 133 7.26 2.66 8.82
C VAL A 133 8.39 1.79 9.35
N LYS A 134 9.32 2.38 10.10
CA LYS A 134 10.41 1.63 10.72
C LYS A 134 9.88 0.67 11.79
N GLY A 135 10.35 -0.57 11.78
CA GLY A 135 9.97 -1.61 12.74
C GLY A 135 8.79 -2.48 12.32
N VAL A 136 8.21 -2.25 11.14
CA VAL A 136 7.32 -3.23 10.50
C VAL A 136 8.15 -4.48 10.16
N VAL A 137 7.66 -5.64 10.57
CA VAL A 137 8.29 -6.94 10.32
C VAL A 137 7.42 -7.68 9.31
N PHE A 138 7.91 -7.79 8.08
CA PHE A 138 7.28 -8.61 7.06
C PHE A 138 7.68 -10.08 7.27
N PRO A 139 6.71 -11.00 7.42
CA PRO A 139 7.01 -12.43 7.41
C PRO A 139 7.77 -12.84 6.14
N GLU A 140 8.65 -13.83 6.23
CA GLU A 140 9.55 -14.23 5.13
C GLU A 140 8.81 -14.40 3.79
N LYS A 141 7.67 -15.11 3.79
CA LYS A 141 6.87 -15.31 2.57
C LYS A 141 6.29 -14.02 1.99
N VAL A 142 5.94 -13.05 2.84
CA VAL A 142 5.45 -11.73 2.42
C VAL A 142 6.60 -10.90 1.86
N ALA A 143 7.76 -10.92 2.52
CA ALA A 143 8.96 -10.25 2.04
C ALA A 143 9.38 -10.79 0.66
N SER A 144 9.48 -12.12 0.51
CA SER A 144 9.80 -12.76 -0.77
C SER A 144 8.79 -12.43 -1.88
N TYR A 145 7.49 -12.37 -1.55
CA TYR A 145 6.46 -11.93 -2.48
C TYR A 145 6.70 -10.48 -2.93
N MET A 146 6.98 -9.55 -2.02
CA MET A 146 7.24 -8.15 -2.37
C MET A 146 8.53 -7.99 -3.18
N ASP A 147 9.61 -8.68 -2.79
CA ASP A 147 10.91 -8.64 -3.47
C ASP A 147 10.82 -9.17 -4.90
N ALA A 148 9.98 -10.17 -5.15
CA ALA A 148 9.74 -10.69 -6.49
C ALA A 148 8.78 -9.83 -7.33
N SER A 149 7.83 -9.14 -6.66
CA SER A 149 6.74 -8.40 -7.30
C SER A 149 7.08 -6.97 -7.65
N LEU A 150 7.66 -6.21 -6.71
CA LEU A 150 7.93 -4.77 -6.87
C LEU A 150 8.83 -4.45 -8.07
N PRO A 151 9.94 -5.17 -8.33
CA PRO A 151 10.82 -4.85 -9.46
C PRO A 151 10.10 -4.89 -10.82
N LYS A 152 9.08 -5.75 -10.98
CA LYS A 152 8.29 -5.85 -12.21
C LYS A 152 7.46 -4.60 -12.51
N THR A 153 7.18 -3.80 -11.47
CA THR A 153 6.39 -2.57 -11.58
C THR A 153 7.25 -1.33 -11.82
N GLY A 154 8.58 -1.44 -11.72
CA GLY A 154 9.49 -0.30 -11.74
C GLY A 154 9.40 0.61 -10.51
N LEU A 155 8.69 0.18 -9.45
CA LEU A 155 8.55 0.91 -8.20
C LEU A 155 9.62 0.49 -7.20
N PHE A 156 10.08 1.46 -6.40
CA PHE A 156 10.98 1.23 -5.25
C PHE A 156 10.18 1.27 -3.95
N ASP A 157 10.59 0.48 -2.96
CA ASP A 157 10.07 0.58 -1.60
C ASP A 157 10.65 1.80 -0.85
N TYR A 158 10.20 2.01 0.39
CA TYR A 158 10.65 3.08 1.26
C TYR A 158 11.57 2.60 2.39
N SER A 159 11.97 1.32 2.38
CA SER A 159 12.70 0.68 3.49
C SER A 159 14.01 1.40 3.83
N LYS A 160 14.70 1.99 2.84
CA LYS A 160 15.95 2.73 3.02
C LYS A 160 15.79 4.08 3.72
N VAL A 161 14.58 4.62 3.72
CA VAL A 161 14.23 5.94 4.27
C VAL A 161 13.12 5.84 5.32
N ALA A 162 12.87 4.64 5.83
CA ALA A 162 11.83 4.36 6.80
C ALA A 162 12.13 5.06 8.15
N ILE A 163 11.07 5.60 8.76
CA ILE A 163 11.12 6.38 10.00
C ILE A 163 10.13 5.89 11.06
#